data_AF-A0A139PLF1-F1
#
_entry.id   AF-A0A139PLF1-F1
#
_cell.length_a   1.000
_cell.length_b   1.000
_cell.length_c   1.000
_cell.angle_alpha   90.00
_cell.angle_beta   90.00
_cell.angle_gamma   90.00
#
_symmetry.space_group_name_H-M   'P 1'
#
loop_
_entity.id
_entity.type
_entity.pdbx_description
1 polymer ?
#
loop_
_entity_poly.entity_id
_entity_poly.type
_entity_poly.pdbx_seq_one_letter_code
_entity_poly.pdbx_strand_id
1 'polypeptide(L)'
;MENDFKTVTNAKGVEIPKYFKDFKKLVEMDRQLAEYLCMNYEDLDSEDLGAFLETVEQGFSWILDLIESKDLLYNPHTGKKA
;
A
#
# COMPACT_ATOMS: atom_id res chain seq x y z
N MET A 1 -13.05 7.74 1.95
CA MET A 1 -12.36 9.04 1.86
C MET A 1 -11.35 8.91 0.74
N GLU A 2 -11.45 9.74 -0.30
CA GLU A 2 -10.39 9.88 -1.31
C GLU A 2 -9.15 10.40 -0.60
N ASN A 3 -8.26 9.49 -0.19
CA ASN A 3 -6.92 9.88 0.15
C ASN A 3 -6.21 10.10 -1.19
N ASP A 4 -6.09 11.37 -1.61
CA ASP A 4 -5.28 11.78 -2.75
C ASP A 4 -3.79 11.53 -2.44
N PHE A 5 -3.40 10.26 -2.44
CA PHE A 5 -2.02 9.83 -2.35
C PHE A 5 -1.33 10.23 -3.66
N LYS A 6 -0.24 10.99 -3.56
CA LYS A 6 0.53 11.33 -4.76
C LYS A 6 1.40 10.13 -5.10
N THR A 7 1.05 9.41 -6.15
CA THR A 7 1.85 8.31 -6.69
C THR A 7 2.74 8.78 -7.84
N VAL A 8 3.77 8.00 -8.14
CA VAL A 8 4.58 8.08 -9.35
C VAL A 8 4.88 6.67 -9.83
N THR A 9 5.05 6.48 -11.14
CA THR A 9 5.51 5.20 -11.70
C THR A 9 7.02 5.10 -11.57
N ASN A 10 7.53 4.03 -10.96
CA ASN A 10 8.96 3.78 -10.85
C ASN A 10 9.55 3.23 -12.17
N ALA A 11 10.86 3.01 -12.20
CA ALA A 11 11.56 2.51 -13.40
C ALA A 11 11.11 1.11 -13.86
N LYS A 12 10.39 0.38 -13.01
CA LYS A 12 9.85 -0.96 -13.27
C LYS A 12 8.36 -0.96 -13.62
N GLY A 13 7.74 0.21 -13.76
CA GLY A 13 6.32 0.32 -14.11
C GLY A 13 5.36 0.17 -12.92
N VAL A 14 5.86 0.09 -11.69
CA VAL A 14 5.03 -0.03 -10.47
C VAL A 14 4.66 1.36 -9.98
N GLU A 15 3.39 1.58 -9.64
CA GLU A 15 2.96 2.80 -8.96
C GLU A 15 3.42 2.79 -7.50
N ILE A 16 4.23 3.79 -7.15
CA ILE A 16 4.81 3.93 -5.82
C ILE A 16 4.42 5.27 -5.20
N PRO A 17 4.34 5.38 -3.87
CA PRO A 17 4.06 6.64 -3.21
C PRO A 17 5.23 7.61 -3.41
N LYS A 18 4.93 8.85 -3.76
CA LYS A 18 5.93 9.90 -3.92
C LYS A 18 6.59 10.27 -2.59
N TYR A 19 5.84 10.19 -1.50
CA TYR A 19 6.30 10.60 -0.16
C TYR A 19 6.21 9.44 0.82
N PHE A 20 7.21 9.30 1.70
CA PHE A 20 7.22 8.25 2.72
C PHE A 20 6.02 8.30 3.67
N LYS A 21 5.51 9.50 3.98
CA LYS A 21 4.29 9.66 4.80
C LYS A 21 3.06 8.99 4.16
N ASP A 22 3.00 8.95 2.83
CA ASP A 22 1.88 8.38 2.09
C ASP A 22 2.00 6.86 2.08
N PHE A 23 3.21 6.33 1.88
CA PHE A 23 3.51 4.90 2.08
C PHE A 23 3.13 4.43 3.49
N LYS A 24 3.56 5.16 4.53
CA LYS A 24 3.23 4.82 5.93
C LYS A 24 1.72 4.80 6.16
N LYS A 25 0.99 5.77 5.60
CA LYS A 25 -0.46 5.85 5.75
C LYS A 25 -1.19 4.72 5.01
N LEU A 26 -0.72 4.30 3.83
CA LEU A 26 -1.25 3.14 3.11
C LEU A 26 -1.09 1.85 3.95
N VAL A 27 0.13 1.59 4.43
CA VAL A 27 0.41 0.41 5.29
C VAL A 27 -0.38 0.47 6.61
N GLU A 28 -0.59 1.66 7.17
CA GLU A 28 -1.43 1.83 8.37
C GLU A 28 -2.90 1.48 8.11
N MET A 29 -3.43 1.78 6.91
CA MET A 29 -4.79 1.40 6.51
C MET A 29 -4.92 -0.12 6.36
N ASP A 30 -3.96 -0.79 5.73
CA ASP A 30 -3.94 -2.25 5.62
C ASP A 30 -3.91 -2.92 7.00
N ARG A 31 -3.09 -2.38 7.91
CA ARG A 31 -3.02 -2.85 9.31
C ARG A 31 -4.33 -2.65 10.05
N GLN A 32 -4.99 -1.50 9.89
CA GLN A 32 -6.30 -1.23 10.50
C GLN A 32 -7.37 -2.17 9.97
N LEU A 33 -7.34 -2.49 8.68
CA LEU A 33 -8.26 -3.46 8.09
C LEU A 33 -8.02 -4.87 8.65
N ALA A 34 -6.76 -5.28 8.81
CA ALA A 34 -6.43 -6.55 9.45
C ALA A 34 -6.87 -6.61 10.92
N GLU A 35 -6.72 -5.51 11.67
CA GLU A 35 -7.24 -5.39 13.04
C GLU A 35 -8.77 -5.51 13.08
N TYR A 36 -9.47 -4.83 12.16
CA TYR A 36 -10.92 -4.91 12.05
C TYR A 36 -11.38 -6.35 11.76
N LEU A 37 -10.75 -7.02 10.79
CA LEU A 37 -11.02 -8.43 10.49
C LEU A 37 -10.82 -9.32 11.71
N CYS A 38 -9.69 -9.18 12.41
CA CYS A 38 -9.39 -9.98 13.61
C CYS A 38 -10.47 -9.84 14.70
N MET A 39 -11.05 -8.65 14.84
CA MET A 39 -12.06 -8.37 15.86
C MET A 39 -13.49 -8.75 15.44
N ASN A 40 -13.79 -8.84 14.14
CA ASN A 40 -15.17 -8.89 13.64
C ASN A 40 -15.45 -10.05 12.67
N TYR A 41 -14.49 -10.93 12.36
CA TYR A 41 -14.66 -11.97 11.32
C TYR A 41 -15.84 -12.92 11.55
N GLU A 42 -16.30 -13.12 12.79
CA GLU A 42 -17.46 -13.98 13.11
C GLU A 42 -18.80 -13.30 12.82
N ASP A 43 -18.82 -11.96 12.85
CA ASP A 43 -20.03 -11.15 12.64
C ASP A 43 -20.18 -10.68 11.19
N LEU A 44 -19.13 -10.84 10.37
CA LEU A 44 -19.15 -10.52 8.95
C LEU A 44 -19.80 -11.64 8.15
N ASP A 45 -20.61 -11.28 7.16
CA ASP A 45 -21.03 -12.26 6.16
C ASP A 45 -19.86 -12.67 5.26
N SER A 46 -20.05 -13.76 4.50
CA SER A 46 -18.99 -14.30 3.66
C SER A 46 -18.56 -13.38 2.52
N GLU A 47 -19.46 -12.52 2.05
CA GLU A 47 -19.18 -11.60 0.95
C GLU A 47 -18.28 -10.45 1.44
N ASP A 48 -18.67 -9.81 2.54
CA ASP A 48 -17.89 -8.74 3.18
C ASP A 48 -16.55 -9.26 3.68
N LEU A 49 -16.52 -10.42 4.34
CA LEU A 49 -15.29 -11.06 4.80
C LEU A 49 -14.35 -11.34 3.62
N GLY A 50 -14.88 -11.86 2.51
CA GLY A 50 -14.13 -12.10 1.28
C GLY A 50 -13.52 -10.82 0.72
N ALA A 51 -14.31 -9.75 0.60
CA ALA A 51 -13.86 -8.47 0.05
C ALA A 51 -12.77 -7.80 0.91
N PHE A 52 -12.90 -7.86 2.23
CA PHE A 52 -11.87 -7.33 3.13
C PHE A 52 -10.58 -8.14 3.09
N LEU A 53 -10.67 -9.48 3.05
CA LEU A 53 -9.49 -10.34 2.90
C LEU A 53 -8.77 -10.10 1.57
N GLU A 54 -9.51 -9.92 0.47
CA GLU A 54 -8.94 -9.55 -0.82
C GLU A 54 -8.21 -8.21 -0.76
N THR A 55 -8.79 -7.20 -0.09
CA THR A 55 -8.14 -5.90 0.07
C THR A 55 -6.83 -6.01 0.85
N VAL A 56 -6.78 -6.81 1.92
CA VAL A 56 -5.54 -7.08 2.68
C VAL A 56 -4.51 -7.82 1.83
N GLU A 57 -4.93 -8.82 1.06
CA GLU A 57 -4.05 -9.57 0.15
C GLU A 57 -3.42 -8.66 -0.90
N GLN A 58 -4.21 -7.79 -1.53
CA GLN A 58 -3.73 -6.80 -2.49
C GLN A 58 -2.71 -5.84 -1.87
N GLY A 59 -2.94 -5.39 -0.62
CA GLY A 59 -1.99 -4.57 0.13
C GLY A 59 -0.63 -5.27 0.33
N PHE A 60 -0.65 -6.56 0.70
CA PHE A 60 0.59 -7.35 0.81
C PHE A 60 1.29 -7.57 -0.53
N SER A 61 0.54 -7.92 -1.57
CA SER A 61 1.07 -8.11 -2.92
C SER A 61 1.75 -6.84 -3.44
N TRP A 62 1.14 -5.67 -3.23
CA TRP A 62 1.76 -4.38 -3.54
C TRP A 62 3.05 -4.14 -2.75
N ILE A 63 3.08 -4.43 -1.44
CA ILE A 63 4.30 -4.29 -0.62
C ILE A 63 5.42 -5.22 -1.14
N LEU A 64 5.10 -6.45 -1.53
CA LEU A 64 6.06 -7.40 -2.10
C LEU A 64 6.63 -6.87 -3.43
N ASP A 65 5.78 -6.41 -4.34
CA ASP A 65 6.18 -5.80 -5.61
C ASP A 65 7.11 -4.60 -5.38
N LEU A 66 6.83 -3.77 -4.37
CA LEU A 66 7.69 -2.66 -3.99
C LEU A 66 9.07 -3.12 -3.50
N ILE A 67 9.13 -4.16 -2.65
CA ILE A 67 10.38 -4.73 -2.15
C ILE A 67 11.21 -5.29 -3.32
N GLU A 68 10.59 -6.04 -4.22
CA GLU A 68 11.24 -6.57 -5.42
C GLU A 68 11.68 -5.48 -6.39
N SER A 69 10.92 -4.38 -6.45
CA SER A 69 11.27 -3.24 -7.27
C SER A 69 12.58 -2.57 -6.80
N LYS A 70 12.93 -2.68 -5.51
CA LYS A 70 13.98 -1.92 -4.82
C LYS A 70 13.75 -0.41 -4.78
N ASP A 71 12.57 0.04 -5.24
CA ASP A 71 12.16 1.44 -5.32
C ASP A 71 10.91 1.65 -4.43
N LEU A 72 11.10 1.52 -3.11
CA LEU A 72 10.03 1.71 -2.11
C LEU A 72 9.46 3.13 -2.11
N LEU A 73 10.27 4.12 -2.52
CA LEU A 73 9.91 5.54 -2.53
C LEU A 73 10.56 6.24 -3.71
N TYR A 74 9.88 7.27 -4.20
CA TYR A 74 10.49 8.17 -5.16
C TYR A 74 11.69 8.90 -4.55
N ASN A 75 12.87 8.60 -5.06
CA ASN A 75 14.07 9.39 -4.80
C ASN A 75 14.41 10.19 -6.06
N PRO A 76 14.04 11.49 -6.15
CA PRO A 76 14.50 12.31 -7.25
C PRO A 76 16.01 12.24 -7.22
N HIS A 77 16.65 11.78 -8.32
CA HIS A 77 18.10 11.78 -8.41
C HIS A 77 18.59 13.14 -7.92
N THR A 78 19.29 13.15 -6.79
CA THR A 78 20.07 14.29 -6.38
C THR A 78 21.18 14.35 -7.41
N GLY A 79 20.90 15.02 -8.53
CA GLY A 79 21.92 15.37 -9.48
C GLY A 79 23.03 15.99 -8.67
N LYS A 80 24.17 15.30 -8.56
CA LYS A 80 25.41 15.97 -8.22
C LYS A 80 25.51 17.05 -9.28
N LYS A 81 25.25 18.30 -8.88
CA LYS A 81 25.54 19.45 -9.72
C LYS A 81 27.00 19.26 -10.16
N ALA A 82 27.20 19.06 -11.45
CA ALA A 82 28.52 19.14 -12.05
C ALA A 82 29.07 20.56 -11.84
#